data_AF-X1UG79-F1
#
_entry.id   AF-X1UG79-F1
#
_cell.length_a   1.000
_cell.length_b   1.000
_cell.length_c   1.000
_cell.angle_alpha   90.00
_cell.angle_beta   90.00
_cell.angle_gamma   90.00
#
_symmetry.space_group_name_H-M   'P 1'
#
loop_
_entity.id
_entity.type
_entity.pdbx_description
1 polymer ?
#
loop_
_entity_poly.entity_id
_entity_poly.type
_entity_poly.pdbx_seq_one_letter_code
_entity_poly.pdbx_strand_id
1 'polypeptide(L)'
;MTAGERFQGWIGGAASFFADRARNWMASWLLKGVEDTFEDLETKPRETLTKILDELIASPDTPDTIKPTLEKIRAHKSPAWLTTILIMVGGMLLATVFSQFTPTIGGIRYAAERLAKLHRLDPAEVIAAWRRDPEKYEKYFEDLKDQGWDDDRIEALKFYTLLRLDPLTITLLYRRNPEEYEKLWQDLKDQGWDDERIDAYKELVNIIPPLSDMVRFADFGSFDPEIIELWREFYDAPDWIAEPMALLGVTRE
;
A
#
# COMPACT_ATOMS: atom_id res chain seq x y z
N MET A 1 3.36 13.00 42.48
CA MET A 1 3.41 11.64 41.92
C MET A 1 2.06 10.97 42.15
N THR A 2 1.29 10.77 41.09
CA THR A 2 -0.08 10.24 41.16
C THR A 2 -0.07 8.72 41.34
N ALA A 3 -1.19 8.14 41.78
CA ALA A 3 -1.32 6.69 41.89
C ALA A 3 -1.11 5.97 40.54
N GLY A 4 -1.47 6.63 39.43
CA GLY A 4 -1.26 6.13 38.07
C GLY A 4 0.22 6.07 37.66
N GLU A 5 0.99 7.11 37.98
CA GLU A 5 2.45 7.14 37.71
C GLU A 5 3.19 6.05 38.49
N ARG A 6 2.78 5.79 39.74
CA ARG A 6 3.34 4.70 40.56
C ARG A 6 3.01 3.32 39.98
N PHE A 7 1.81 3.14 39.45
CA PHE A 7 1.38 1.89 38.82
C PHE A 7 2.09 1.63 37.48
N GLN A 8 2.26 2.68 36.65
CA GLN A 8 3.03 2.58 35.40
C GLN A 8 4.51 2.28 35.67
N GLY A 9 5.11 2.92 36.68
CA GLY A 9 6.49 2.63 37.10
C GLY A 9 6.66 1.19 37.60
N TRP A 10 5.68 0.67 38.34
CA TRP A 10 5.67 -0.72 38.81
C TRP A 10 5.53 -1.73 37.67
N ILE A 11 4.62 -1.48 36.71
CA ILE A 11 4.48 -2.33 35.52
C ILE A 11 5.75 -2.27 34.65
N GLY A 12 6.31 -1.07 34.43
CA GLY A 12 7.54 -0.90 33.65
C GLY A 12 8.72 -1.62 34.28
N GLY A 13 8.88 -1.52 35.60
CA GLY A 13 9.92 -2.22 36.36
C GLY A 13 9.72 -3.73 36.42
N ALA A 14 8.48 -4.20 36.53
CA ALA A 14 8.18 -5.63 36.46
C ALA A 14 8.45 -6.17 35.04
N ALA A 15 8.01 -5.46 34.00
CA ALA A 15 8.24 -5.85 32.61
C ALA A 15 9.72 -5.89 32.25
N SER A 16 10.52 -4.90 32.67
CA SER A 16 11.97 -4.91 32.45
C SER A 16 12.66 -6.01 33.25
N PHE A 17 12.27 -6.23 34.51
CA PHE A 17 12.80 -7.32 35.33
C PHE A 17 12.48 -8.70 34.74
N PHE A 18 11.26 -8.92 34.26
CA PHE A 18 10.89 -10.17 33.58
C PHE A 18 11.55 -10.30 32.22
N ALA A 19 11.69 -9.22 31.44
CA ALA A 19 12.38 -9.24 30.16
C ALA A 19 13.88 -9.55 30.34
N ASP A 20 14.55 -8.94 31.32
CA ASP A 20 15.95 -9.19 31.62
C ASP A 20 16.15 -10.58 32.21
N ARG A 21 15.24 -11.05 33.08
CA ARG A 21 15.30 -12.41 33.61
C ARG A 21 15.02 -13.46 32.54
N ALA A 22 14.08 -13.22 31.63
CA ALA A 22 13.80 -14.10 30.50
C ALA A 22 14.96 -14.08 29.48
N ARG A 23 15.53 -12.90 29.20
CA ARG A 23 16.71 -12.75 28.34
C ARG A 23 17.92 -13.45 28.94
N ASN A 24 18.18 -13.28 30.24
CA ASN A 24 19.31 -13.92 30.92
C ASN A 24 19.07 -15.42 31.13
N TRP A 25 17.83 -15.85 31.36
CA TRP A 25 17.47 -17.27 31.42
C TRP A 25 17.61 -17.93 30.05
N MET A 26 17.11 -17.31 28.97
CA MET A 26 17.32 -17.81 27.61
C MET A 26 18.78 -17.74 27.21
N ALA A 27 19.50 -16.67 27.52
CA ALA A 27 20.92 -16.55 27.22
C ALA A 27 21.74 -17.56 28.01
N SER A 28 21.44 -17.84 29.29
CA SER A 28 22.14 -18.87 30.06
C SER A 28 21.75 -20.27 29.61
N TRP A 29 20.50 -20.54 29.23
CA TRP A 29 20.10 -21.82 28.66
C TRP A 29 20.70 -22.06 27.28
N LEU A 30 20.83 -21.01 26.47
CA LEU A 30 21.43 -21.06 25.13
C LEU A 30 22.96 -21.09 25.21
N LEU A 31 23.60 -20.33 26.10
CA LEU A 31 25.05 -20.38 26.33
C LEU A 31 25.47 -21.68 27.00
N LYS A 32 24.74 -22.16 28.01
CA LYS A 32 25.01 -23.46 28.64
C LYS A 32 24.67 -24.61 27.70
N GLY A 33 23.58 -24.50 26.95
CA GLY A 33 23.27 -25.46 25.89
C GLY A 33 24.35 -25.47 24.81
N VAL A 34 24.89 -24.31 24.44
CA VAL A 34 26.03 -24.19 23.51
C VAL A 34 27.30 -24.75 24.16
N GLU A 35 27.68 -24.40 25.37
CA GLU A 35 28.87 -24.93 26.07
C GLU A 35 28.79 -26.45 26.27
N ASP A 36 27.68 -26.96 26.81
CA ASP A 36 27.45 -28.40 27.02
C ASP A 36 27.44 -29.13 25.66
N THR A 37 26.87 -28.52 24.61
CA THR A 37 26.93 -29.07 23.25
C THR A 37 28.36 -29.02 22.71
N PHE A 38 29.10 -27.92 22.87
CA PHE A 38 30.48 -27.77 22.38
C PHE A 38 31.47 -28.71 23.09
N GLU A 39 31.28 -29.01 24.38
CA GLU A 39 32.07 -30.01 25.13
C GLU A 39 31.72 -31.45 24.73
N ASP A 40 30.43 -31.79 24.56
CA ASP A 40 30.05 -33.10 23.99
C ASP A 40 30.38 -33.17 22.48
N LEU A 41 30.69 -32.04 21.83
CA LEU A 41 30.92 -31.95 20.38
C LEU A 41 32.33 -32.40 19.92
N GLU A 42 33.29 -32.58 20.81
CA GLU A 42 34.67 -32.86 20.39
C GLU A 42 34.92 -34.31 19.91
N THR A 43 34.09 -35.29 20.31
CA THR A 43 34.33 -36.72 19.96
C THR A 43 33.12 -37.44 19.37
N LYS A 44 31.96 -37.41 20.03
CA LYS A 44 30.73 -38.12 19.58
C LYS A 44 30.10 -37.62 18.27
N PRO A 45 30.06 -36.31 17.95
CA PRO A 45 29.34 -35.83 16.78
C PRO A 45 30.15 -35.92 15.52
N ARG A 46 31.46 -36.14 15.59
CA ARG A 46 32.20 -36.47 14.37
C ARG A 46 31.68 -37.77 13.78
N GLU A 47 31.39 -38.76 14.62
CA GLU A 47 30.79 -40.03 14.19
C GLU A 47 29.35 -39.84 13.73
N THR A 48 28.53 -39.12 14.50
CA THR A 48 27.12 -38.84 14.15
C THR A 48 27.00 -38.02 12.86
N LEU A 49 27.82 -36.98 12.69
CA LEU A 49 27.82 -36.13 11.50
C LEU A 49 28.37 -36.87 10.28
N THR A 50 29.38 -37.74 10.47
CA THR A 50 29.83 -38.64 9.38
C THR A 50 28.71 -39.58 8.96
N LYS A 51 27.96 -40.16 9.92
CA LYS A 51 26.82 -41.03 9.63
C LYS A 51 25.69 -40.29 8.89
N ILE A 52 25.35 -39.08 9.31
CA ILE A 52 24.34 -38.24 8.63
C ILE A 52 24.79 -37.87 7.22
N LEU A 53 26.06 -37.48 7.04
CA LEU A 53 26.61 -37.19 5.72
C LEU A 53 26.61 -38.44 4.82
N ASP A 54 26.90 -39.61 5.39
CA ASP A 54 26.87 -40.88 4.66
C ASP A 54 25.45 -41.26 4.22
N GLU A 55 24.47 -41.09 5.10
CA GLU A 55 23.05 -41.30 4.78
C GLU A 55 22.56 -40.28 3.72
N LEU A 56 22.98 -39.02 3.80
CA LEU A 56 22.65 -38.00 2.80
C LEU A 56 23.32 -38.28 1.45
N ILE A 57 24.59 -38.71 1.41
CA ILE A 57 25.27 -39.03 0.15
C ILE A 57 24.65 -40.27 -0.51
N ALA A 58 24.27 -41.27 0.30
CA ALA A 58 23.68 -42.52 -0.18
C ALA A 58 22.19 -42.40 -0.55
N SER A 59 21.49 -41.36 -0.09
CA SER A 59 20.07 -41.15 -0.38
C SER A 59 19.85 -40.90 -1.89
N PRO A 60 18.88 -41.59 -2.52
CA PRO A 60 18.52 -41.35 -3.92
C PRO A 60 17.92 -39.96 -4.16
N ASP A 61 17.38 -39.33 -3.11
CA ASP A 61 16.75 -38.00 -3.18
C ASP A 61 17.78 -36.85 -3.13
N THR A 62 19.05 -37.14 -2.87
CA THR A 62 20.10 -36.12 -2.85
C THR A 62 20.52 -35.79 -4.29
N PRO A 63 20.37 -34.54 -4.75
CA PRO A 63 20.75 -34.14 -6.09
C PRO A 63 22.22 -34.44 -6.40
N ASP A 64 22.51 -34.93 -7.60
CA ASP A 64 23.88 -35.24 -8.03
C ASP A 64 24.80 -34.01 -8.02
N THR A 65 24.23 -32.80 -8.11
CA THR A 65 24.96 -31.54 -7.99
C THR A 65 25.45 -31.25 -6.57
N ILE A 66 24.82 -31.86 -5.55
CA ILE A 66 25.12 -31.63 -4.13
C ILE A 66 26.07 -32.71 -3.57
N LYS A 67 26.00 -33.95 -4.09
CA LYS A 67 26.84 -35.07 -3.66
C LYS A 67 28.35 -34.75 -3.60
N PRO A 68 28.97 -34.12 -4.62
CA PRO A 68 30.39 -33.78 -4.58
C PRO A 68 30.75 -32.79 -3.45
N THR A 69 29.83 -31.90 -3.09
CA THR A 69 30.02 -30.95 -2.00
C THR A 69 29.94 -31.67 -0.65
N LEU A 70 28.98 -32.59 -0.47
CA LEU A 70 28.87 -33.43 0.73
C LEU A 70 30.07 -34.36 0.91
N GLU A 71 30.61 -34.93 -0.18
CA GLU A 71 31.82 -35.75 -0.16
C GLU A 71 33.07 -34.92 0.22
N LYS A 72 33.20 -33.70 -0.32
CA LYS A 72 34.27 -32.76 0.08
C LYS A 72 34.16 -32.38 1.55
N ILE A 73 32.93 -32.19 2.04
CA ILE A 73 32.62 -31.92 3.45
C ILE A 73 33.05 -33.11 4.33
N ARG A 74 32.68 -34.34 3.94
CA ARG A 74 33.07 -35.57 4.64
C ARG A 74 34.59 -35.75 4.70
N ALA A 75 35.28 -35.43 3.62
CA ALA A 75 36.74 -35.58 3.52
C ALA A 75 37.52 -34.54 4.34
N HIS A 76 36.92 -33.39 4.68
CA HIS A 76 37.60 -32.33 5.43
C HIS A 76 37.70 -32.68 6.92
N LYS A 77 38.93 -32.93 7.39
CA LYS A 77 39.21 -33.28 8.79
C LYS A 77 39.46 -32.07 9.71
N SER A 78 39.33 -30.84 9.19
CA SER A 78 39.59 -29.62 9.95
C SER A 78 38.49 -29.37 10.99
N PRO A 79 38.83 -29.21 12.28
CA PRO A 79 37.86 -28.88 13.34
C PRO A 79 37.05 -27.61 13.03
N ALA A 80 37.68 -26.59 12.43
CA ALA A 80 37.02 -25.32 12.09
C ALA A 80 35.86 -25.50 11.10
N TRP A 81 35.98 -26.45 10.17
CA TRP A 81 34.96 -26.72 9.16
C TRP A 81 33.76 -27.47 9.75
N LEU A 82 34.00 -28.35 10.73
CA LEU A 82 32.94 -29.07 11.45
C LEU A 82 32.05 -28.09 12.23
N THR A 83 32.66 -27.07 12.86
CA THR A 83 31.93 -25.98 13.52
C THR A 83 31.05 -25.19 12.54
N THR A 84 31.56 -24.88 11.35
CA THR A 84 30.78 -24.18 10.31
C THR A 84 29.57 -24.98 9.86
N ILE A 85 29.73 -26.28 9.62
CA ILE A 85 28.60 -27.17 9.24
C ILE A 85 27.58 -27.27 10.36
N LEU A 86 28.03 -27.38 11.61
CA LEU A 86 27.13 -27.41 12.77
C LEU A 86 26.33 -26.11 12.93
N ILE A 87 26.94 -24.95 12.66
CA ILE A 87 26.23 -23.66 12.66
C ILE A 87 25.19 -23.62 11.53
N MET A 88 25.54 -24.09 10.32
CA MET A 88 24.60 -24.10 9.19
C MET A 88 23.44 -25.08 9.40
N VAL A 89 23.74 -26.34 9.74
CA VAL A 89 22.75 -27.38 10.00
C VAL A 89 21.91 -27.03 11.23
N GLY A 90 22.55 -26.52 12.29
CA GLY A 90 21.86 -26.01 13.46
C GLY A 90 20.94 -24.84 13.13
N GLY A 91 21.38 -23.90 12.28
CA GLY A 91 20.56 -22.79 11.79
C GLY A 91 19.36 -23.24 10.96
N MET A 92 19.53 -24.24 10.08
CA MET A 92 18.45 -24.81 9.27
C MET A 92 17.44 -25.61 10.10
N LEU A 93 17.92 -26.39 11.08
CA LEU A 93 17.05 -27.11 12.02
C LEU A 93 16.26 -26.14 12.90
N LEU A 94 16.92 -25.11 13.42
CA LEU A 94 16.23 -24.03 14.14
C LEU A 94 15.18 -23.36 13.27
N ALA A 95 15.51 -22.99 12.03
CA ALA A 95 14.55 -22.40 11.09
C ALA A 95 13.34 -23.32 10.83
N THR A 96 13.57 -24.63 10.70
CA THR A 96 12.50 -25.63 10.51
C THR A 96 11.62 -25.76 11.74
N VAL A 97 12.22 -25.83 12.93
CA VAL A 97 11.49 -25.87 14.21
C VAL A 97 10.68 -24.60 14.39
N PHE A 98 11.28 -23.42 14.18
CA PHE A 98 10.58 -22.13 14.23
C PHE A 98 9.47 -22.01 13.18
N SER A 99 9.63 -22.63 12.01
CA SER A 99 8.59 -22.63 10.97
C SER A 99 7.32 -23.38 11.40
N GLN A 100 7.45 -24.43 12.21
CA GLN A 100 6.29 -25.15 12.77
C GLN A 100 5.57 -24.34 13.86
N PHE A 101 6.29 -23.43 14.53
CA PHE A 101 5.71 -22.51 15.51
C PHE A 101 5.20 -21.20 14.90
N THR A 102 5.26 -21.02 13.59
CA THR A 102 4.84 -19.76 12.92
C THR A 102 3.42 -19.30 13.30
N PRO A 103 2.40 -20.16 13.41
CA PRO A 103 1.06 -19.75 13.85
C PRO A 103 1.04 -19.22 15.30
N THR A 104 1.78 -19.87 16.20
CA THR A 104 1.87 -19.48 17.63
C THR A 104 2.74 -18.24 17.82
N ILE A 105 3.84 -18.14 17.07
CA ILE A 105 4.69 -16.94 17.01
C ILE A 105 3.91 -15.77 16.43
N GLY A 106 2.99 -15.98 15.50
CA GLY A 106 2.07 -14.95 15.00
C GLY A 106 1.27 -14.29 16.13
N GLY A 107 0.74 -15.08 17.07
CA GLY A 107 0.04 -14.55 18.25
C GLY A 107 0.94 -13.78 19.21
N ILE A 108 2.15 -14.28 19.46
CA ILE A 108 3.16 -13.60 20.30
C ILE A 108 3.62 -12.30 19.63
N ARG A 109 3.86 -12.33 18.32
CA ARG A 109 4.25 -11.18 17.51
C ARG A 109 3.15 -10.13 17.51
N TYR A 110 1.89 -10.51 17.30
CA TYR A 110 0.76 -9.58 17.37
C TYR A 110 0.60 -8.98 18.77
N ALA A 111 0.77 -9.78 19.84
CA ALA A 111 0.74 -9.28 21.21
C ALA A 111 1.90 -8.32 21.50
N ALA A 112 3.10 -8.63 20.99
CA ALA A 112 4.28 -7.77 21.07
C ALA A 112 4.08 -6.48 20.26
N GLU A 113 3.55 -6.55 19.04
CA GLU A 113 3.22 -5.41 18.17
C GLU A 113 2.16 -4.52 18.81
N ARG A 114 1.14 -5.10 19.47
CA ARG A 114 0.12 -4.37 20.23
C ARG A 114 0.70 -3.71 21.48
N LEU A 115 1.57 -4.39 22.21
CA LEU A 115 2.22 -3.85 23.42
C LEU A 115 3.21 -2.74 23.07
N ALA A 116 3.99 -2.92 22.02
CA ALA A 116 4.95 -1.95 21.52
C ALA A 116 4.31 -0.87 20.63
N LYS A 117 3.00 -0.96 20.36
CA LYS A 117 2.24 -0.06 19.47
C LYS A 117 2.95 0.15 18.12
N LEU A 118 3.43 -0.94 17.54
CA LEU A 118 4.17 -0.91 16.27
C LEU A 118 3.28 -0.61 15.06
N HIS A 119 1.96 -0.63 15.23
CA HIS A 119 1.03 -0.16 14.21
C HIS A 119 1.15 1.37 14.06
N ARG A 120 1.96 1.78 13.09
CA ARG A 120 2.04 3.14 12.60
C ARG A 120 1.11 3.29 11.41
N LEU A 121 0.54 4.48 11.26
CA LEU A 121 -0.22 4.84 10.06
C LEU A 121 0.73 4.83 8.86
N ASP A 122 0.23 4.36 7.72
CA ASP A 122 0.99 4.47 6.49
C ASP A 122 1.04 5.94 6.02
N PRO A 123 1.99 6.30 5.13
CA PRO A 123 2.14 7.68 4.68
C PRO A 123 0.86 8.29 4.08
N ALA A 124 0.05 7.52 3.35
CA ALA A 124 -1.19 8.01 2.77
C ALA A 124 -2.26 8.26 3.85
N GLU A 125 -2.36 7.38 4.84
CA GLU A 125 -3.23 7.58 6.02
C GLU A 125 -2.86 8.82 6.83
N VAL A 126 -1.56 9.03 7.10
CA VAL A 126 -1.07 10.22 7.82
C VAL A 126 -1.45 11.50 7.07
N ILE A 127 -1.20 11.54 5.76
CA ILE A 127 -1.50 12.70 4.93
C ILE A 127 -3.01 12.95 4.82
N ALA A 128 -3.82 11.89 4.68
CA ALA A 128 -5.27 11.99 4.66
C ALA A 128 -5.84 12.48 6.00
N ALA A 129 -5.27 12.04 7.13
CA ALA A 129 -5.63 12.55 8.45
C ALA A 129 -5.24 14.04 8.58
N TRP A 130 -3.99 14.38 8.26
CA TRP A 130 -3.46 15.75 8.30
C TRP A 130 -4.33 16.75 7.50
N ARG A 131 -4.80 16.37 6.31
CA ARG A 131 -5.70 17.23 5.51
C ARG A 131 -7.03 17.57 6.18
N ARG A 132 -7.52 16.71 7.06
CA ARG A 132 -8.78 16.94 7.79
C ARG A 132 -8.59 17.90 8.96
N ASP A 133 -7.42 17.87 9.60
CA ASP A 133 -7.08 18.70 10.75
C ASP A 133 -5.54 18.81 10.89
N PRO A 134 -4.91 19.79 10.22
CA PRO A 134 -3.45 19.89 10.15
C PRO A 134 -2.81 19.99 11.53
N GLU A 135 -3.35 20.85 12.40
CA GLU A 135 -2.81 21.11 13.74
C GLU A 135 -2.84 19.85 14.62
N LYS A 136 -3.91 19.05 14.53
CA LYS A 136 -4.07 17.84 15.36
C LYS A 136 -3.16 16.69 14.94
N TYR A 137 -2.90 16.56 13.64
CA TYR A 137 -2.29 15.37 13.04
C TYR A 137 -0.88 15.57 12.50
N GLU A 138 -0.36 16.80 12.46
CA GLU A 138 1.03 17.09 12.07
C GLU A 138 2.07 16.30 12.88
N LYS A 139 1.80 16.04 14.15
CA LYS A 139 2.66 15.20 15.02
C LYS A 139 2.95 13.80 14.46
N TYR A 140 2.10 13.26 13.59
CA TYR A 140 2.32 11.93 12.98
C TYR A 140 3.38 11.96 11.87
N PHE A 141 3.89 13.13 11.46
CA PHE A 141 5.06 13.19 10.59
C PHE A 141 6.34 12.73 11.28
N GLU A 142 6.45 12.84 12.61
CA GLU A 142 7.55 12.24 13.36
C GLU A 142 7.54 10.70 13.24
N ASP A 143 6.36 10.07 13.22
CA ASP A 143 6.24 8.63 12.98
C ASP A 143 6.70 8.25 11.56
N LEU A 144 6.57 9.14 10.57
CA LEU A 144 7.09 8.94 9.21
C LEU A 144 8.61 9.14 9.16
N LYS A 145 9.15 10.12 9.88
CA LYS A 145 10.61 10.31 10.02
C LYS A 145 11.28 9.10 10.64
N ASP A 146 10.68 8.54 11.69
CA ASP A 146 11.15 7.29 12.29
C ASP A 146 11.07 6.09 11.33
N GLN A 147 10.25 6.15 10.28
CA GLN A 147 10.18 5.14 9.21
C GLN A 147 11.15 5.42 8.06
N GLY A 148 11.97 6.47 8.16
CA GLY A 148 12.96 6.85 7.15
C GLY A 148 12.43 7.78 6.05
N TRP A 149 11.33 8.48 6.27
CA TRP A 149 10.86 9.55 5.39
C TRP A 149 11.54 10.87 5.77
N ASP A 150 12.33 11.43 4.85
CA ASP A 150 12.88 12.77 5.02
C ASP A 150 11.82 13.87 4.80
N ASP A 151 12.14 15.10 5.21
CA ASP A 151 11.24 16.25 5.11
C ASP A 151 10.84 16.53 3.65
N ASP A 152 11.76 16.36 2.69
CA ASP A 152 11.50 16.58 1.27
C ASP A 152 10.45 15.60 0.72
N ARG A 153 10.51 14.32 1.10
CA ARG A 153 9.50 13.31 0.73
C ARG A 153 8.16 13.58 1.39
N ILE A 154 8.16 14.06 2.64
CA ILE A 154 6.92 14.43 3.34
C ILE A 154 6.26 15.62 2.64
N GLU A 155 7.02 16.64 2.27
CA GLU A 155 6.50 17.78 1.50
C GLU A 155 6.03 17.36 0.11
N ALA A 156 6.75 16.47 -0.57
CA ALA A 156 6.31 15.90 -1.85
C ALA A 156 4.99 15.13 -1.71
N LEU A 157 4.80 14.36 -0.62
CA LEU A 157 3.54 13.68 -0.33
C LEU A 157 2.41 14.66 -0.04
N LYS A 158 2.66 15.71 0.74
CA LYS A 158 1.67 16.77 1.01
C LYS A 158 1.20 17.39 -0.31
N PHE A 159 2.14 17.73 -1.19
CA PHE A 159 1.88 18.32 -2.50
C PHE A 159 1.13 17.37 -3.44
N TYR A 160 1.65 16.17 -3.68
CA TYR A 160 1.08 15.21 -4.65
C TYR A 160 -0.36 14.82 -4.32
N THR A 161 -0.69 14.77 -3.03
CA THR A 161 -2.03 14.38 -2.63
C THR A 161 -3.05 15.51 -2.81
N LEU A 162 -2.66 16.77 -3.07
CA LEU A 162 -3.56 17.94 -3.09
C LEU A 162 -4.73 17.68 -4.03
N LEU A 163 -5.95 17.82 -3.51
CA LEU A 163 -7.14 17.65 -4.34
C LEU A 163 -7.18 18.83 -5.30
N ARG A 164 -6.98 18.53 -6.58
CA ARG A 164 -7.12 19.49 -7.66
C ARG A 164 -8.34 19.15 -8.49
N LEU A 165 -8.96 20.19 -9.04
CA LEU A 165 -10.11 20.00 -9.91
C LEU A 165 -9.65 19.35 -11.21
N ASP A 166 -10.47 18.44 -11.72
CA ASP A 166 -10.24 17.85 -13.03
C ASP A 166 -10.49 18.90 -14.14
N PRO A 167 -9.94 18.69 -15.35
CA PRO A 167 -10.06 19.65 -16.44
C PRO A 167 -11.51 20.00 -16.82
N LEU A 168 -12.44 19.04 -16.74
CA LEU A 168 -13.85 19.27 -17.09
C LEU A 168 -14.51 20.16 -16.04
N THR A 169 -14.27 19.91 -14.75
CA THR A 169 -14.80 20.76 -13.69
C THR A 169 -14.26 22.19 -13.79
N ILE A 170 -12.96 22.36 -14.08
CA ILE A 170 -12.36 23.69 -14.31
C ILE A 170 -13.04 24.37 -15.50
N THR A 171 -13.21 23.66 -16.62
CA THR A 171 -13.88 24.17 -17.83
C THR A 171 -15.31 24.62 -17.52
N LEU A 172 -16.08 23.84 -16.77
CA LEU A 172 -17.46 24.17 -16.40
C LEU A 172 -17.54 25.39 -15.48
N LEU A 173 -16.63 25.53 -14.51
CA LEU A 173 -16.54 26.72 -13.67
C LEU A 173 -16.15 27.94 -14.49
N TYR A 174 -15.14 27.80 -15.35
CA TYR A 174 -14.69 28.85 -16.26
C TYR A 174 -15.83 29.37 -17.15
N ARG A 175 -16.65 28.48 -17.72
CA ARG A 175 -17.85 28.87 -18.50
C ARG A 175 -18.86 29.71 -17.71
N ARG A 176 -18.91 29.56 -16.38
CA ARG A 176 -19.83 30.32 -15.53
C ARG A 176 -19.30 31.72 -15.22
N ASN A 177 -18.00 31.85 -14.96
CA ASN A 177 -17.36 33.14 -14.67
C ASN A 177 -15.87 33.12 -15.09
N PRO A 178 -15.54 33.48 -16.34
CA PRO A 178 -14.17 33.39 -16.86
C PRO A 178 -13.17 34.17 -16.02
N GLU A 179 -13.51 35.39 -15.60
CA GLU A 179 -12.61 36.27 -14.84
C GLU A 179 -12.25 35.71 -13.46
N GLU A 180 -13.21 35.10 -12.77
CA GLU A 180 -13.02 34.53 -11.43
C GLU A 180 -12.20 33.23 -11.45
N TYR A 181 -12.42 32.41 -12.48
CA TYR A 181 -11.89 31.04 -12.55
C TYR A 181 -10.70 30.86 -13.50
N GLU A 182 -10.23 31.91 -14.22
CA GLU A 182 -9.03 31.85 -15.08
C GLU A 182 -7.80 31.32 -14.32
N LYS A 183 -7.66 31.67 -13.04
CA LYS A 183 -6.55 31.20 -12.20
C LYS A 183 -6.49 29.67 -12.03
N LEU A 184 -7.62 28.97 -12.18
CA LEU A 184 -7.68 27.51 -12.04
C LEU A 184 -6.95 26.78 -13.17
N TRP A 185 -6.67 27.43 -14.30
CA TRP A 185 -5.82 26.86 -15.35
C TRP A 185 -4.39 26.61 -14.86
N GLN A 186 -3.91 27.38 -13.86
CA GLN A 186 -2.61 27.14 -13.23
C GLN A 186 -2.59 25.80 -12.49
N ASP A 187 -3.72 25.34 -11.93
CA ASP A 187 -3.79 24.03 -11.27
C ASP A 187 -3.51 22.89 -12.25
N LEU A 188 -3.91 23.03 -13.53
CA LEU A 188 -3.60 22.05 -14.57
C LEU A 188 -2.12 22.12 -14.96
N LYS A 189 -1.55 23.32 -15.07
CA LYS A 189 -0.11 23.50 -15.33
C LYS A 189 0.73 22.86 -14.22
N ASP A 190 0.34 23.07 -12.97
CA ASP A 190 0.98 22.46 -11.80
C ASP A 190 0.78 20.94 -11.74
N GLN A 191 -0.22 20.39 -12.43
CA GLN A 191 -0.42 18.94 -12.63
C GLN A 191 0.42 18.38 -13.78
N GLY A 192 1.22 19.22 -14.44
CA GLY A 192 2.08 18.82 -15.56
C GLY A 192 1.40 18.91 -16.93
N TRP A 193 0.31 19.66 -17.06
CA TRP A 193 -0.26 19.97 -18.38
C TRP A 193 0.62 20.99 -19.09
N ASP A 194 0.91 20.74 -20.36
CA ASP A 194 1.57 21.71 -21.23
C ASP A 194 0.59 22.83 -21.65
N ASP A 195 1.15 23.96 -22.08
CA ASP A 195 0.36 25.14 -22.47
C ASP A 195 -0.54 24.85 -23.68
N GLU A 196 -0.11 23.98 -24.61
CA GLU A 196 -0.88 23.58 -25.80
C GLU A 196 -2.17 22.84 -25.45
N ARG A 197 -2.13 21.90 -24.50
CA ARG A 197 -3.32 21.19 -24.00
C ARG A 197 -4.26 22.12 -23.24
N ILE A 198 -3.70 23.05 -22.46
CA ILE A 198 -4.51 24.05 -21.75
C ILE A 198 -5.25 24.92 -22.76
N ASP A 199 -4.56 25.41 -23.80
CA ASP A 199 -5.16 26.21 -24.87
C ASP A 199 -6.22 25.41 -25.65
N ALA A 200 -5.97 24.13 -25.94
CA ALA A 200 -6.96 23.25 -26.54
C ALA A 200 -8.23 23.11 -25.67
N TYR A 201 -8.08 23.00 -24.34
CA TYR A 201 -9.22 22.97 -23.43
C TYR A 201 -9.95 24.31 -23.35
N LYS A 202 -9.22 25.44 -23.37
CA LYS A 202 -9.83 26.77 -23.47
C LYS A 202 -10.60 26.94 -24.77
N GLU A 203 -10.15 26.35 -25.86
CA GLU A 203 -10.90 26.35 -27.12
C GLU A 203 -12.17 25.46 -27.02
N LEU A 204 -12.09 24.32 -26.32
CA LEU A 204 -13.26 23.46 -26.04
C LEU A 204 -14.30 24.14 -25.14
N VAL A 205 -13.93 25.16 -24.35
CA VAL A 205 -14.91 26.00 -23.62
C VAL A 205 -15.86 26.66 -24.62
N ASN A 206 -15.35 27.06 -25.79
CA ASN A 206 -16.10 27.74 -26.84
C ASN A 206 -16.92 26.78 -27.71
N ILE A 207 -17.15 25.53 -27.26
CA ILE A 207 -18.03 24.59 -27.98
C ILE A 207 -19.37 25.26 -28.24
N ILE A 208 -19.59 25.53 -29.52
CA ILE A 208 -20.87 25.91 -30.07
C ILE A 208 -21.79 24.72 -29.82
N PRO A 209 -22.96 24.90 -29.17
CA PRO A 209 -23.92 23.82 -29.03
C PRO A 209 -24.14 23.16 -30.41
N PRO A 210 -24.33 21.83 -30.50
CA PRO A 210 -24.66 21.22 -31.78
C PRO A 210 -25.89 21.92 -32.38
N LEU A 211 -25.99 21.97 -33.71
CA LEU A 211 -27.05 22.71 -34.40
C LEU A 211 -28.44 22.37 -33.86
N SER A 212 -28.70 21.11 -33.49
CA SER A 212 -29.95 20.68 -32.86
C SER A 212 -30.24 21.39 -31.54
N ASP A 213 -29.22 21.60 -30.70
CA ASP A 213 -29.36 22.29 -29.42
C ASP A 213 -29.49 23.80 -29.64
N MET A 214 -28.75 24.36 -30.61
CA MET A 214 -28.94 25.76 -31.01
C MET A 214 -30.36 26.01 -31.54
N VAL A 215 -30.91 25.10 -32.34
CA VAL A 215 -32.30 25.18 -32.82
C VAL A 215 -33.25 25.09 -31.64
N ARG A 216 -33.10 24.12 -30.72
CA ARG A 216 -33.93 24.02 -29.51
C ARG A 216 -33.86 25.26 -28.61
N PHE A 217 -32.69 25.89 -28.48
CA PHE A 217 -32.53 27.11 -27.69
C PHE A 217 -33.01 28.36 -28.44
N ALA A 218 -32.87 28.41 -29.76
CA ALA A 218 -33.49 29.46 -30.57
C ALA A 218 -35.02 29.35 -30.56
N ASP A 219 -35.52 28.12 -30.38
CA ASP A 219 -36.93 27.79 -30.22
C ASP A 219 -37.44 28.06 -28.81
N PHE A 220 -36.83 28.94 -28.00
CA PHE A 220 -37.56 29.54 -26.85
C PHE A 220 -38.72 30.44 -27.32
N GLY A 221 -38.82 30.70 -28.63
CA GLY A 221 -40.05 31.14 -29.29
C GLY A 221 -41.14 30.06 -29.34
N SER A 222 -40.85 28.75 -29.22
CA SER A 222 -41.85 27.67 -29.11
C SER A 222 -42.59 27.63 -27.77
N PHE A 223 -42.40 28.62 -26.91
CA PHE A 223 -43.30 28.87 -25.78
C PHE A 223 -44.23 30.06 -26.05
N ASP A 224 -44.04 30.77 -27.17
CA ASP A 224 -44.98 31.75 -27.71
C ASP A 224 -46.06 31.00 -28.51
N PRO A 225 -47.34 31.04 -28.10
CA PRO A 225 -48.42 30.31 -28.77
C PRO A 225 -48.52 30.57 -30.27
N GLU A 226 -48.18 31.78 -30.74
CA GLU A 226 -48.25 32.13 -32.17
C GLU A 226 -47.16 31.43 -33.00
N ILE A 227 -45.96 31.27 -32.44
CA ILE A 227 -44.86 30.54 -33.09
C ILE A 227 -45.15 29.04 -33.08
N ILE A 228 -45.75 28.50 -32.00
CA ILE A 228 -46.17 27.09 -31.92
C ILE A 228 -47.20 26.77 -33.02
N GLU A 229 -48.17 27.66 -33.25
CA GLU A 229 -49.19 27.48 -34.30
C GLU A 229 -48.57 27.49 -35.71
N LEU A 230 -47.58 28.35 -35.96
CA LEU A 230 -46.81 28.38 -37.22
C LEU A 230 -45.95 27.11 -37.40
N TRP A 231 -45.40 26.55 -36.32
CA TRP A 231 -44.59 25.34 -36.37
C TRP A 231 -45.42 24.05 -36.45
N ARG A 232 -46.70 24.05 -36.06
CA ARG A 232 -47.61 22.90 -36.25
C ARG A 232 -47.66 22.44 -37.71
N GLU A 233 -47.62 23.37 -38.66
CA GLU A 233 -47.57 23.05 -40.10
C GLU A 233 -46.31 22.26 -40.52
N PHE A 234 -45.23 22.33 -39.72
CA PHE A 234 -43.96 21.64 -39.99
C PHE A 234 -43.70 20.44 -39.05
N TYR A 235 -44.39 20.37 -37.90
CA TYR A 235 -44.30 19.26 -36.94
C TYR A 235 -45.22 18.10 -37.28
N ASP A 236 -46.28 18.34 -38.06
CA ASP A 236 -47.05 17.26 -38.63
C ASP A 236 -46.15 16.47 -39.58
N ALA A 237 -45.67 15.32 -39.09
CA ALA A 237 -44.91 14.38 -39.89
C ALA A 237 -45.70 14.13 -41.18
N PRO A 238 -45.11 14.24 -42.39
CA PRO A 238 -45.84 13.99 -43.62
C PRO A 238 -46.62 12.68 -43.54
N ASP A 239 -47.82 12.61 -44.11
CA ASP A 239 -48.70 11.44 -43.93
C ASP A 239 -48.02 10.11 -44.32
N TRP A 240 -47.03 10.15 -45.21
CA TRP A 240 -46.24 8.99 -45.61
C TRP A 240 -45.27 8.46 -44.53
N ILE A 241 -44.89 9.26 -43.52
CA ILE A 241 -44.07 8.86 -42.36
C ILE A 241 -44.92 8.45 -41.15
N ALA A 242 -46.17 8.92 -41.08
CA ALA A 242 -47.04 8.71 -39.91
C ALA A 242 -47.28 7.21 -39.62
N GLU A 243 -47.55 6.41 -40.65
CA GLU A 243 -47.80 4.97 -40.51
C GLU A 243 -46.54 4.19 -40.04
N PRO A 244 -45.34 4.38 -40.62
CA PRO A 244 -44.10 3.80 -40.08
C PRO A 244 -43.79 4.19 -38.63
N MET A 245 -44.03 5.44 -38.22
CA MET A 245 -43.76 5.92 -36.86
C MET A 245 -44.76 5.38 -35.83
N ALA A 246 -46.02 5.18 -36.24
CA ALA A 246 -47.03 4.53 -35.40
C ALA A 246 -46.66 3.08 -35.06
N LEU A 247 -45.99 2.36 -35.97
CA LEU A 247 -45.46 1.01 -35.69
C LEU A 247 -44.35 1.00 -34.62
N LEU A 248 -43.69 2.15 -34.40
CA LEU A 248 -42.68 2.35 -33.35
C LEU A 248 -43.29 2.92 -32.05
N GLY A 249 -44.61 3.09 -31.98
CA GLY A 249 -45.31 3.60 -30.81
C GLY A 249 -45.34 5.12 -30.67
N VAL A 250 -44.98 5.86 -31.73
CA VAL A 250 -45.10 7.33 -31.77
C VAL A 250 -46.40 7.67 -32.49
N THR A 251 -47.42 8.12 -31.74
CA THR A 251 -48.76 8.46 -32.26
C THR A 251 -48.98 9.98 -32.26
N ARG A 252 -49.80 10.50 -33.19
CA ARG A 252 -50.17 11.93 -33.31
C ARG A 252 -51.14 12.43 -32.19
N GLU A 253 -51.14 11.81 -31.00
CA GLU A 253 -52.03 12.20 -29.89
C GLU A 253 -51.50 13.37 -29.06
#